data_AF-A0A842W772-F1
#
_entry.id   AF-A0A842W772-F1
#
_cell.length_a   1.000
_cell.length_b   1.000
_cell.length_c   1.000
_cell.angle_alpha   90.00
_cell.angle_beta   90.00
_cell.angle_gamma   90.00
#
_symmetry.space_group_name_H-M   'P 1'
#
loop_
_entity.id
_entity.type
_entity.pdbx_description
1 polymer ?
#
loop_
_entity_poly.entity_id
_entity_poly.type
_entity_poly.pdbx_seq_one_letter_code
_entity_poly.pdbx_strand_id
1 'polypeptide(L)'
;MNIKSVNKEIGTMYEKREGNTVAFDVSSYADYPFNSLSPFHYSKDFEIPVPGMKGKYSNSVEGIWQGLKIIEGETDERLFNKKPKKRKGIVQGHKFGDDILGLVEARWNIFLPSYNFYLDEYASEDALSAILKKQREGKTIYLYDVEDNDDIRDPRPYAHSAALSTYLNLKVFNKKLKPMNEAEERLFGILDSDKRLDEKIDMIEPLLFEEEIFNAFKLRCVEHPPGLDDYRIAKYFGYGAGKDD
;
A
#
# COMPACT_ATOMS: atom_id res chain seq x y z
N MET A 1 -10.99 8.24 -1.66
CA MET A 1 -9.76 7.44 -1.90
C MET A 1 -8.59 8.34 -1.59
N ASN A 2 -7.83 8.01 -0.54
CA ASN A 2 -6.93 8.96 0.12
C ASN A 2 -5.49 8.89 -0.45
N ILE A 3 -5.20 7.86 -1.25
CA ILE A 3 -3.93 7.70 -1.98
C ILE A 3 -4.21 7.39 -3.45
N LYS A 4 -3.49 8.03 -4.37
CA LYS A 4 -3.59 7.84 -5.82
C LYS A 4 -2.20 7.60 -6.43
N SER A 5 -2.13 6.86 -7.53
CA SER A 5 -0.95 6.84 -8.39
C SER A 5 -1.04 7.94 -9.45
N VAL A 6 0.09 8.54 -9.81
CA VAL A 6 0.22 9.52 -10.89
C VAL A 6 1.52 9.28 -11.66
N ASN A 7 1.60 9.80 -12.88
CA ASN A 7 2.84 9.81 -13.63
C ASN A 7 3.93 10.65 -12.94
N LYS A 8 5.18 10.41 -13.33
CA LYS A 8 6.36 11.05 -12.73
C LYS A 8 6.33 12.58 -12.80
N GLU A 9 5.88 13.16 -13.91
CA GLU A 9 5.87 14.63 -14.08
C GLU A 9 4.94 15.29 -13.05
N ILE A 10 3.74 14.74 -12.90
CA ILE A 10 2.74 15.20 -11.92
C ILE A 10 3.24 14.91 -10.50
N GLY A 11 3.81 13.74 -10.25
CA GLY A 11 4.37 13.35 -8.96
C GLY A 11 5.46 14.31 -8.49
N THR A 12 6.48 14.55 -9.31
CA THR A 12 7.56 15.49 -9.01
C THR A 12 7.05 16.93 -8.83
N MET A 13 5.99 17.33 -9.56
CA MET A 13 5.35 18.63 -9.35
C MET A 13 4.73 18.72 -7.95
N TYR A 14 3.99 17.70 -7.50
CA TYR A 14 3.36 17.69 -6.18
C TYR A 14 4.36 17.55 -5.03
N GLU A 15 5.49 16.87 -5.25
CA GLU A 15 6.55 16.76 -4.24
C GLU A 15 7.19 18.11 -3.89
N LYS A 16 7.28 19.01 -4.88
CA LYS A 16 7.87 20.36 -4.72
C LYS A 16 6.87 21.41 -4.27
N ARG A 17 5.57 21.11 -4.25
CA ARG A 17 4.52 22.06 -3.92
C ARG A 17 4.10 21.92 -2.47
N GLU A 18 4.02 23.05 -1.77
CA GLU A 18 3.31 23.12 -0.50
C GLU A 18 1.81 23.27 -0.75
N GLY A 19 1.00 22.54 0.00
CA GLY A 19 -0.46 22.59 -0.14
C GLY A 19 -1.16 21.41 0.50
N ASN A 20 -2.35 21.11 -0.01
CA ASN A 20 -3.17 20.00 0.49
C ASN A 20 -2.83 18.63 -0.13
N THR A 21 -1.77 18.58 -0.92
CA THR A 21 -1.31 17.39 -1.65
C THR A 21 0.13 17.09 -1.29
N VAL A 22 0.49 15.83 -1.17
CA VAL A 22 1.89 15.38 -1.02
C VAL A 22 2.12 14.24 -1.99
N ALA A 23 3.28 14.21 -2.64
CA ALA A 23 3.70 13.09 -3.48
C ALA A 23 4.95 12.40 -2.92
N PHE A 24 5.02 11.09 -3.08
CA PHE A 24 6.16 10.26 -2.73
C PHE A 24 6.67 9.52 -3.97
N ASP A 25 7.96 9.69 -4.29
CA ASP A 25 8.66 8.80 -5.22
C ASP A 25 8.84 7.44 -4.55
N VAL A 26 8.21 6.40 -5.11
CA VAL A 26 8.33 5.02 -4.63
C VAL A 26 9.12 4.16 -5.61
N SER A 27 9.80 4.78 -6.58
CA SER A 27 10.67 4.08 -7.52
C SER A 27 11.89 3.49 -6.81
N SER A 28 12.56 2.56 -7.48
CA SER A 28 13.84 2.02 -7.00
C SER A 28 14.96 3.07 -6.95
N TYR A 29 14.74 4.26 -7.51
CA TYR A 29 15.68 5.37 -7.52
C TYR A 29 15.40 6.40 -6.42
N ALA A 30 14.28 6.27 -5.70
CA ALA A 30 13.94 7.14 -4.60
C ALA A 30 14.96 7.01 -3.45
N ASP A 31 14.94 7.98 -2.54
CA ASP A 31 15.69 7.88 -1.30
C ASP A 31 15.06 6.85 -0.34
N TYR A 32 15.89 6.29 0.54
CA TYR A 32 15.38 5.51 1.67
C TYR A 32 14.55 6.45 2.59
N PRO A 33 13.39 6.01 3.10
CA PRO A 33 12.87 4.64 3.08
C PRO A 33 11.98 4.30 1.88
N PHE A 34 11.62 5.24 1.00
CA PHE A 34 10.57 5.03 -0.01
C PHE A 34 10.96 4.07 -1.13
N ASN A 35 12.24 4.00 -1.50
CA ASN A 35 12.72 3.00 -2.46
C ASN A 35 12.51 1.55 -2.01
N SER A 36 12.38 1.32 -0.70
CA SER A 36 12.06 0.01 -0.15
C SER A 36 10.65 -0.44 -0.54
N LEU A 37 9.75 0.46 -0.93
CA LEU A 37 8.42 0.09 -1.40
C LEU A 37 8.44 -0.44 -2.84
N SER A 38 9.57 -0.32 -3.55
CA SER A 38 9.70 -0.82 -4.92
C SER A 38 9.79 -2.35 -4.98
N PRO A 39 9.21 -3.02 -6.00
CA PRO A 39 9.41 -4.45 -6.24
C PRO A 39 10.88 -4.83 -6.55
N PHE A 40 11.74 -3.84 -6.83
CA PHE A 40 13.18 -4.01 -7.00
C PHE A 40 13.94 -4.05 -5.67
N HIS A 41 13.29 -3.78 -4.53
CA HIS A 41 13.97 -3.88 -3.24
C HIS A 41 14.43 -5.32 -3.02
N TYR A 42 15.70 -5.44 -2.66
CA TYR A 42 16.40 -6.70 -2.57
C TYR A 42 17.06 -6.83 -1.20
N SER A 43 16.79 -7.93 -0.52
CA SER A 43 17.55 -8.36 0.64
C SER A 43 17.72 -9.88 0.61
N LYS A 44 18.89 -10.35 1.04
CA LYS A 44 19.15 -11.79 1.18
C LYS A 44 18.25 -12.45 2.23
N ASP A 45 17.70 -11.65 3.14
CA ASP A 45 16.84 -12.11 4.23
C ASP A 45 15.37 -12.22 3.81
N PHE A 46 15.02 -11.77 2.59
CA PHE A 46 13.66 -11.91 2.07
C PHE A 46 13.44 -13.32 1.53
N GLU A 47 12.35 -13.94 1.98
CA GLU A 47 11.89 -15.25 1.53
C GLU A 47 10.50 -15.12 0.91
N ILE A 48 10.41 -14.41 -0.23
CA ILE A 48 9.13 -14.21 -0.93
C ILE A 48 8.80 -15.50 -1.71
N PRO A 49 7.68 -16.19 -1.44
CA PRO A 49 7.32 -17.41 -2.14
C PRO A 49 7.18 -17.19 -3.65
N VAL A 50 7.75 -18.09 -4.45
CA VAL A 50 7.64 -18.06 -5.91
C VAL A 50 6.31 -18.73 -6.32
N PRO A 51 5.35 -17.99 -6.90
CA PRO A 51 4.05 -18.56 -7.27
C PRO A 51 4.21 -19.70 -8.29
N GLY A 52 3.50 -20.80 -8.05
CA GLY A 52 3.59 -22.01 -8.87
C GLY A 52 4.81 -22.90 -8.59
N MET A 53 5.68 -22.56 -7.62
CA MET A 53 6.86 -23.37 -7.27
C MET A 53 6.95 -23.62 -5.76
N LYS A 54 6.46 -24.79 -5.31
CA LYS A 54 6.45 -25.15 -3.89
C LYS A 54 7.86 -25.19 -3.30
N GLY A 55 8.05 -24.50 -2.17
CA GLY A 55 9.33 -24.47 -1.45
C GLY A 55 10.43 -23.65 -2.14
N LYS A 56 10.08 -22.85 -3.15
CA LYS A 56 11.00 -21.89 -3.78
C LYS A 56 10.66 -20.48 -3.32
N TYR A 57 11.72 -19.72 -3.04
CA TYR A 57 11.64 -18.36 -2.55
C TYR A 57 12.56 -17.44 -3.35
N SER A 58 12.30 -16.14 -3.27
CA SER A 58 13.13 -15.11 -3.87
C SER A 58 13.39 -13.95 -2.91
N ASN A 59 14.55 -13.34 -3.11
CA ASN A 59 15.04 -12.17 -2.39
C ASN A 59 14.50 -10.83 -2.94
N SER A 60 13.64 -10.83 -3.97
CA SER A 60 12.92 -9.63 -4.47
C SER A 60 11.73 -10.03 -5.36
N VAL A 61 10.71 -9.17 -5.42
CA VAL A 61 9.55 -9.39 -6.30
C VAL A 61 9.95 -9.33 -7.78
N GLU A 62 10.81 -8.39 -8.15
CA GLU A 62 11.32 -8.30 -9.52
C GLU A 62 12.20 -9.51 -9.88
N GLY A 63 12.90 -10.11 -8.91
CA GLY A 63 13.62 -11.37 -9.09
C GLY A 63 12.69 -12.51 -9.51
N ILE A 64 11.52 -12.62 -8.88
CA ILE A 64 10.45 -13.56 -9.28
C ILE A 64 9.98 -13.25 -10.69
N TRP A 65 9.61 -11.99 -10.95
CA TRP A 65 9.07 -11.54 -12.23
C TRP A 65 10.03 -11.84 -13.39
N GLN A 66 11.32 -11.50 -13.25
CA GLN A 66 12.33 -11.74 -14.29
C GLN A 66 12.78 -13.20 -14.36
N GLY A 67 12.77 -13.92 -13.24
CA GLY A 67 13.16 -15.33 -13.18
C GLY A 67 12.13 -16.23 -13.87
N LEU A 68 10.84 -15.96 -13.68
CA LEU A 68 9.75 -16.70 -14.32
C LEU A 68 9.47 -16.26 -15.76
N LYS A 69 9.95 -15.09 -16.18
CA LYS A 69 9.81 -14.60 -17.55
C LYS A 69 10.50 -15.53 -18.55
N ILE A 70 9.75 -15.98 -19.54
CA ILE A 70 10.25 -16.82 -20.62
C ILE A 70 10.75 -15.92 -21.74
N ILE A 71 12.04 -16.02 -22.03
CA ILE A 71 12.70 -15.32 -23.12
C ILE A 71 13.46 -16.36 -23.92
N GLU A 72 13.18 -16.45 -25.22
CA GLU A 72 13.83 -17.41 -26.13
C GLU A 72 13.72 -18.86 -25.63
N GLY A 73 12.56 -19.22 -25.06
CA GLY A 73 12.23 -20.54 -24.55
C GLY A 73 12.63 -20.79 -23.10
N GLU A 74 13.39 -19.89 -22.47
CA GLU A 74 14.06 -20.16 -21.20
C GLU A 74 13.67 -19.20 -20.05
N THR A 75 13.49 -19.77 -18.86
CA THR A 75 13.42 -19.04 -17.58
C THR A 75 14.83 -18.78 -17.02
N ASP A 76 14.95 -17.96 -15.97
CA ASP A 76 16.24 -17.76 -15.27
C ASP A 76 16.02 -17.71 -13.76
N GLU A 77 15.73 -18.87 -13.15
CA GLU A 77 15.47 -19.02 -11.72
C GLU A 77 16.64 -18.55 -10.83
N ARG A 78 17.86 -18.42 -11.38
CA ARG A 78 19.00 -17.87 -10.64
C ARG A 78 18.76 -16.42 -10.22
N LEU A 79 17.83 -15.72 -10.88
CA LEU A 79 17.43 -14.37 -10.50
C LEU A 79 16.65 -14.30 -9.19
N PHE A 80 16.12 -15.43 -8.70
CA PHE A 80 15.43 -15.45 -7.41
C PHE A 80 16.35 -15.00 -6.26
N ASN A 81 17.66 -15.28 -6.37
CA ASN A 81 18.64 -15.02 -5.31
C ASN A 81 19.69 -13.97 -5.71
N LYS A 82 19.38 -13.11 -6.69
CA LYS A 82 20.29 -12.07 -7.18
C LYS A 82 19.62 -10.71 -7.14
N LYS A 83 20.44 -9.66 -7.10
CA LYS A 83 19.96 -8.29 -7.31
C LYS A 83 19.15 -8.23 -8.61
N PRO A 84 17.92 -7.71 -8.59
CA PRO A 84 17.02 -7.76 -9.72
C PRO A 84 17.59 -6.98 -10.91
N LYS A 85 17.43 -7.54 -12.10
CA LYS A 85 17.85 -6.93 -13.37
C LYS A 85 16.87 -7.31 -14.47
N LYS A 86 16.52 -6.35 -15.33
CA LYS A 86 15.70 -6.63 -16.52
C LYS A 86 16.49 -7.50 -17.50
N ARG A 87 15.88 -8.58 -17.98
CA ARG A 87 16.41 -9.40 -19.07
C ARG A 87 15.97 -8.83 -20.42
N LYS A 88 16.80 -9.00 -21.46
CA LYS A 88 16.53 -8.58 -22.84
C LYS A 88 16.13 -9.78 -23.70
N GLY A 89 15.30 -9.56 -24.71
CA GLY A 89 14.88 -10.56 -25.70
C GLY A 89 13.36 -10.59 -25.91
N ILE A 90 12.90 -11.51 -26.75
CA ILE A 90 11.48 -11.67 -27.08
C ILE A 90 10.79 -12.41 -25.93
N VAL A 91 9.80 -11.74 -25.32
CA VAL A 91 9.02 -12.31 -24.20
C VAL A 91 7.92 -13.20 -24.75
N GLN A 92 7.87 -14.44 -24.28
CA GLN A 92 6.87 -15.43 -24.68
C GLN A 92 5.79 -15.68 -23.61
N GLY A 93 6.01 -15.19 -22.39
CA GLY A 93 5.09 -15.37 -21.27
C GLY A 93 5.84 -15.46 -19.94
N HIS A 94 5.13 -15.94 -18.92
CA HIS A 94 5.74 -16.27 -17.62
C HIS A 94 5.35 -17.69 -17.21
N LYS A 95 6.32 -18.43 -16.69
CA LYS A 95 6.11 -19.78 -16.16
C LYS A 95 5.32 -19.72 -14.84
N PHE A 96 4.29 -20.54 -14.70
CA PHE A 96 3.53 -20.72 -13.47
C PHE A 96 3.21 -22.20 -13.27
N GLY A 97 3.97 -22.88 -12.42
CA GLY A 97 3.91 -24.34 -12.35
C GLY A 97 4.20 -24.94 -13.73
N ASP A 98 3.27 -25.74 -14.25
CA ASP A 98 3.39 -26.33 -15.59
C ASP A 98 2.91 -25.42 -16.72
N ASP A 99 2.17 -24.36 -16.41
CA ASP A 99 1.55 -23.47 -17.39
C ASP A 99 2.45 -22.32 -17.84
N ILE A 100 2.13 -21.75 -19.00
CA ILE A 100 2.69 -20.50 -19.51
C ILE A 100 1.58 -19.46 -19.54
N LEU A 101 1.72 -18.42 -18.72
CA LEU A 101 0.76 -17.33 -18.61
C LEU A 101 1.09 -16.20 -19.58
N GLY A 102 0.04 -15.61 -20.15
CA GLY A 102 0.12 -14.33 -20.83
C GLY A 102 0.48 -13.20 -19.86
N LEU A 103 0.84 -12.02 -20.38
CA LEU A 103 1.28 -10.89 -19.55
C LEU A 103 0.26 -10.48 -18.47
N VAL A 104 -1.01 -10.36 -18.83
CA VAL A 104 -2.06 -9.93 -17.90
C VAL A 104 -2.29 -10.99 -16.83
N GLU A 105 -2.42 -12.27 -17.22
CA GLU A 105 -2.57 -13.40 -16.28
C GLU A 105 -1.37 -13.52 -15.34
N ALA A 106 -0.15 -13.33 -15.85
CA ALA A 106 1.06 -13.32 -15.05
C ALA A 106 1.05 -12.20 -14.01
N ARG A 107 0.53 -11.00 -14.35
CA ARG A 107 0.41 -9.92 -13.35
C ARG A 107 -0.52 -10.31 -12.20
N TRP A 108 -1.65 -10.93 -12.52
CA TRP A 108 -2.64 -11.36 -11.53
C TRP A 108 -2.16 -12.54 -10.67
N ASN A 109 -1.48 -13.52 -11.27
CA ASN A 109 -1.12 -14.77 -10.59
C ASN A 109 0.31 -14.79 -10.03
N ILE A 110 1.19 -13.91 -10.51
CA ILE A 110 2.60 -13.85 -10.11
C ILE A 110 2.92 -12.50 -9.46
N PHE A 111 2.84 -11.41 -10.22
CA PHE A 111 3.34 -10.11 -9.76
C PHE A 111 2.59 -9.61 -8.52
N LEU A 112 1.25 -9.50 -8.59
CA LEU A 112 0.45 -8.98 -7.47
C LEU A 112 0.53 -9.86 -6.21
N PRO A 113 0.42 -11.20 -6.28
CA PRO A 113 0.56 -12.04 -5.09
C PRO A 113 1.94 -11.92 -4.44
N SER A 114 3.02 -11.93 -5.23
CA SER A 114 4.37 -11.75 -4.72
C SER A 114 4.59 -10.36 -4.13
N TYR A 115 4.06 -9.31 -4.78
CA TYR A 115 4.19 -7.95 -4.27
C TYR A 115 3.38 -7.72 -3.00
N ASN A 116 2.15 -8.24 -2.93
CA ASN A 116 1.34 -8.15 -1.72
C ASN A 116 2.00 -8.88 -0.55
N PHE A 117 2.51 -10.10 -0.77
CA PHE A 117 3.27 -10.81 0.26
C PHE A 117 4.47 -10.00 0.74
N TYR A 118 5.25 -9.45 -0.20
CA TYR A 118 6.36 -8.59 0.12
C TYR A 118 5.95 -7.36 0.95
N LEU A 119 4.84 -6.71 0.58
CA LEU A 119 4.34 -5.54 1.30
C LEU A 119 3.81 -5.87 2.70
N ASP A 120 3.23 -7.06 2.90
CA ASP A 120 2.75 -7.50 4.22
C ASP A 120 3.93 -7.86 5.15
N GLU A 121 5.00 -8.49 4.64
CA GLU A 121 6.08 -9.06 5.46
C GLU A 121 7.34 -8.17 5.57
N TYR A 122 7.63 -7.37 4.54
CA TYR A 122 8.96 -6.75 4.39
C TYR A 122 8.95 -5.25 4.06
N ALA A 123 7.77 -4.64 3.81
CA ALA A 123 7.72 -3.20 3.56
C ALA A 123 8.26 -2.41 4.76
N SER A 124 9.01 -1.33 4.49
CA SER A 124 9.55 -0.46 5.53
C SER A 124 8.43 0.22 6.32
N GLU A 125 8.41 -0.03 7.64
CA GLU A 125 7.49 0.65 8.56
C GLU A 125 7.70 2.17 8.54
N ASP A 126 8.94 2.65 8.34
CA ASP A 126 9.26 4.08 8.26
C ASP A 126 8.58 4.72 7.04
N ALA A 127 8.70 4.09 5.86
CA ALA A 127 8.08 4.59 4.63
C ALA A 127 6.55 4.62 4.76
N LEU A 128 5.96 3.53 5.26
CA LEU A 128 4.53 3.43 5.48
C LEU A 128 4.06 4.47 6.50
N SER A 129 4.75 4.62 7.63
CA SER A 129 4.41 5.60 8.67
C SER A 129 4.51 7.03 8.17
N ALA A 130 5.48 7.36 7.33
CA ALA A 130 5.60 8.68 6.73
C ALA A 130 4.41 9.01 5.81
N ILE A 131 4.01 8.06 4.96
CA ILE A 131 2.83 8.18 4.09
C ILE A 131 1.55 8.33 4.93
N LEU A 132 1.38 7.46 5.92
CA LEU A 132 0.22 7.47 6.83
C LEU A 132 0.13 8.77 7.60
N LYS A 133 1.24 9.27 8.14
CA LYS A 133 1.28 10.55 8.85
C LYS A 133 0.75 11.69 7.98
N LYS A 134 1.21 11.80 6.72
CA LYS A 134 0.71 12.83 5.80
C LYS A 134 -0.77 12.67 5.48
N GLN A 135 -1.23 11.43 5.35
CA GLN A 135 -2.66 11.18 5.15
C GLN A 135 -3.48 11.63 6.38
N ARG A 136 -2.98 11.39 7.59
CA ARG A 136 -3.61 11.81 8.86
C ARG A 136 -3.58 13.32 9.08
N GLU A 137 -2.58 14.00 8.53
CA GLU A 137 -2.54 15.48 8.44
C GLU A 137 -3.57 16.04 7.41
N GLY A 138 -4.47 15.21 6.88
CA GLY A 138 -5.51 15.60 5.92
C GLY A 138 -5.02 15.79 4.48
N LYS A 139 -3.78 15.40 4.18
CA LYS A 139 -3.21 15.56 2.82
C LYS A 139 -3.75 14.50 1.87
N THR A 140 -4.03 14.90 0.64
CA THR A 140 -4.21 13.96 -0.47
C THR A 140 -2.85 13.40 -0.88
N ILE A 141 -2.71 12.08 -0.84
CA ILE A 141 -1.43 11.44 -1.13
C ILE A 141 -1.37 10.98 -2.59
N TYR A 142 -0.24 11.27 -3.22
CA TYR A 142 0.13 10.77 -4.53
C TYR A 142 1.38 9.89 -4.42
N LEU A 143 1.37 8.76 -5.12
CA LEU A 143 2.53 7.90 -5.29
C LEU A 143 2.91 7.94 -6.77
N TYR A 144 4.20 7.92 -7.05
CA TYR A 144 4.66 7.84 -8.43
C TYR A 144 5.90 6.96 -8.53
N ASP A 145 6.11 6.40 -9.72
CA ASP A 145 7.34 5.70 -10.07
C ASP A 145 7.81 6.08 -11.47
N VAL A 146 8.57 5.21 -12.14
CA VAL A 146 9.11 5.46 -13.48
C VAL A 146 8.06 5.25 -14.56
N GLU A 147 7.18 4.27 -14.38
CA GLU A 147 6.11 3.93 -15.30
C GLU A 147 4.83 4.71 -14.95
N ASP A 148 3.89 4.81 -15.89
CA ASP A 148 2.66 5.61 -15.74
C ASP A 148 1.37 4.84 -16.02
N ASN A 149 1.48 3.55 -16.34
CA ASN A 149 0.34 2.72 -16.66
C ASN A 149 -0.30 2.17 -15.39
N ASP A 150 -1.50 2.65 -15.06
CA ASP A 150 -2.31 2.19 -13.93
C ASP A 150 -3.31 1.08 -14.30
N ASP A 151 -3.43 0.72 -15.58
CA ASP A 151 -4.27 -0.39 -16.02
C ASP A 151 -3.45 -1.68 -16.12
N ILE A 152 -3.68 -2.59 -15.18
CA ILE A 152 -3.04 -3.90 -15.14
C ILE A 152 -3.31 -4.76 -16.39
N ARG A 153 -4.35 -4.46 -17.17
CA ARG A 153 -4.71 -5.15 -18.42
C ARG A 153 -4.00 -4.56 -19.64
N ASP A 154 -3.48 -3.33 -19.54
CA ASP A 154 -2.76 -2.67 -20.63
C ASP A 154 -1.39 -3.33 -20.82
N PRO A 155 -1.00 -3.70 -22.05
CA PRO A 155 0.27 -4.37 -22.34
C PRO A 155 1.52 -3.53 -22.03
N ARG A 156 1.41 -2.20 -21.87
CA ARG A 156 2.51 -1.33 -21.45
C ARG A 156 3.02 -1.73 -20.06
N PRO A 157 4.30 -1.46 -19.71
CA PRO A 157 4.82 -1.73 -18.36
C PRO A 157 3.91 -1.16 -17.28
N TYR A 158 3.50 -1.99 -16.31
CA TYR A 158 2.56 -1.61 -15.27
C TYR A 158 3.29 -0.85 -14.15
N ALA A 159 2.74 0.28 -13.73
CA ALA A 159 3.28 1.09 -12.64
C ALA A 159 3.05 0.37 -11.30
N HIS A 160 4.12 0.12 -10.55
CA HIS A 160 3.98 -0.50 -9.23
C HIS A 160 3.38 0.47 -8.21
N SER A 161 3.50 1.78 -8.43
CA SER A 161 2.81 2.81 -7.64
C SER A 161 1.29 2.68 -7.73
N ALA A 162 0.74 2.25 -8.87
CA ALA A 162 -0.69 1.94 -9.02
C ALA A 162 -1.08 0.72 -8.17
N ALA A 163 -0.29 -0.36 -8.23
CA ALA A 163 -0.48 -1.53 -7.39
C ALA A 163 -0.39 -1.20 -5.89
N LEU A 164 0.62 -0.42 -5.50
CA LEU A 164 0.86 0.01 -4.12
C LEU A 164 -0.28 0.90 -3.61
N SER A 165 -0.73 1.89 -4.39
CA SER A 165 -1.85 2.75 -3.98
C SER A 165 -3.12 1.94 -3.74
N THR A 166 -3.39 0.96 -4.60
CA THR A 166 -4.52 0.04 -4.45
C THR A 166 -4.36 -0.82 -3.19
N TYR A 167 -3.18 -1.41 -2.99
CA TYR A 167 -2.86 -2.20 -1.81
C TYR A 167 -3.05 -1.41 -0.52
N LEU A 168 -2.49 -0.19 -0.43
CA LEU A 168 -2.62 0.65 0.76
C LEU A 168 -4.09 0.96 1.06
N ASN A 169 -4.85 1.41 0.05
CA ASN A 169 -6.29 1.70 0.19
C ASN A 169 -7.11 0.48 0.65
N LEU A 170 -6.76 -0.75 0.23
CA LEU A 170 -7.51 -1.96 0.57
C LEU A 170 -7.05 -2.66 1.86
N LYS A 171 -5.76 -2.64 2.16
CA LYS A 171 -5.14 -3.47 3.21
C LYS A 171 -4.66 -2.64 4.38
N VAL A 172 -3.95 -1.55 4.14
CA VAL A 172 -3.37 -0.75 5.22
C VAL A 172 -4.43 0.14 5.86
N PHE A 173 -5.29 0.76 5.06
CA PHE A 173 -6.38 1.60 5.56
C PHE A 173 -7.65 0.83 5.95
N ASN A 174 -7.68 -0.48 5.74
CA ASN A 174 -8.73 -1.38 6.25
C ASN A 174 -8.26 -2.21 7.47
N LYS A 175 -6.99 -2.08 7.88
CA LYS A 175 -6.47 -2.62 9.15
C LYS A 175 -6.77 -1.62 10.27
N LYS A 176 -6.94 -2.13 11.48
CA LYS A 176 -7.15 -1.31 12.68
C LYS A 176 -6.01 -0.28 12.82
N LEU A 177 -6.35 1.00 12.82
CA LEU A 177 -5.36 2.08 12.95
C LEU A 177 -4.61 1.92 14.28
N LYS A 178 -3.27 1.82 14.21
CA LYS A 178 -2.41 1.93 15.40
C LYS A 178 -2.31 3.41 15.80
N PRO A 179 -2.36 3.73 17.10
CA PRO A 179 -2.14 5.11 17.55
C PRO A 179 -0.70 5.55 17.29
N MET A 180 -0.51 6.81 16.91
CA MET A 180 0.79 7.44 16.60
C MET A 180 1.13 8.60 17.56
N ASN A 181 0.20 8.99 18.43
CA ASN A 181 0.38 10.03 19.44
C ASN A 181 -0.50 9.74 20.66
N GLU A 182 -0.30 10.48 21.76
CA GLU A 182 -1.01 10.28 23.03
C GLU A 182 -2.53 10.50 22.91
N ALA A 183 -2.97 11.46 22.07
CA ALA A 183 -4.38 11.74 21.85
C ALA A 183 -5.09 10.57 21.16
N GLU A 184 -4.47 10.00 20.14
CA GLU A 184 -4.95 8.79 19.47
C GLU A 184 -4.88 7.57 20.39
N GLU A 185 -3.82 7.42 21.19
CA GLU A 185 -3.70 6.30 22.13
C GLU A 185 -4.84 6.33 23.16
N ARG A 186 -5.14 7.52 23.70
CA ARG A 186 -6.26 7.75 24.61
C ARG A 186 -7.60 7.45 23.96
N LEU A 187 -7.87 8.01 22.78
CA LEU A 187 -9.14 7.82 22.08
C LEU A 187 -9.33 6.37 21.63
N PHE A 188 -8.31 5.79 20.99
CA PHE A 188 -8.38 4.44 20.44
C PHE A 188 -8.49 3.43 21.58
N GLY A 189 -7.84 3.66 22.72
CA GLY A 189 -8.03 2.85 23.93
C GLY A 189 -9.48 2.79 24.40
N ILE A 190 -10.25 3.88 24.28
CA ILE A 190 -11.68 3.89 24.59
C ILE A 190 -12.47 3.12 23.53
N LEU A 191 -12.26 3.45 22.25
CA LEU A 191 -12.96 2.84 21.11
C LEU A 191 -12.75 1.32 21.04
N ASP A 192 -11.54 0.87 21.34
CA ASP A 192 -11.12 -0.51 21.27
C ASP A 192 -11.41 -1.31 22.54
N SER A 193 -11.93 -0.67 23.60
CA SER A 193 -12.31 -1.35 24.84
C SER A 193 -13.56 -2.22 24.67
N ASP A 194 -13.72 -3.19 25.57
CA ASP A 194 -14.91 -4.07 25.62
C ASP A 194 -16.17 -3.38 26.20
N LYS A 195 -16.12 -2.06 26.40
CA LYS A 195 -17.28 -1.28 26.90
C LYS A 195 -18.42 -1.24 25.90
N ARG A 196 -19.62 -1.00 26.40
CA ARG A 196 -20.79 -0.83 25.53
C ARG A 196 -20.71 0.48 24.75
N LEU A 197 -21.47 0.55 23.66
CA LEU A 197 -21.50 1.72 22.77
C LEU A 197 -21.87 3.03 23.49
N ASP A 198 -22.86 2.98 24.39
CA ASP A 198 -23.30 4.13 25.19
C ASP A 198 -22.20 4.62 26.13
N GLU A 199 -21.54 3.69 26.83
CA GLU A 199 -20.41 4.03 27.72
C GLU A 199 -19.23 4.63 26.95
N LYS A 200 -18.93 4.12 25.74
CA LYS A 200 -17.90 4.70 24.88
C LYS A 200 -18.25 6.14 24.47
N ILE A 201 -19.51 6.40 24.12
CA ILE A 201 -19.99 7.74 23.77
C ILE A 201 -19.82 8.70 24.95
N ASP A 202 -20.30 8.32 26.14
CA ASP A 202 -20.19 9.13 27.36
C ASP A 202 -18.73 9.46 27.71
N MET A 203 -17.81 8.52 27.44
CA MET A 203 -16.38 8.72 27.65
C MET A 203 -15.73 9.61 26.58
N ILE A 204 -16.20 9.58 25.33
CA ILE A 204 -15.62 10.30 24.20
C ILE A 204 -16.14 11.74 24.13
N GLU A 205 -17.43 11.96 24.38
CA GLU A 205 -18.10 13.26 24.28
C GLU A 205 -17.34 14.41 24.96
N PRO A 206 -16.91 14.30 26.25
CA PRO A 206 -16.18 15.37 26.89
C PRO A 206 -14.76 15.59 26.33
N LEU A 207 -14.22 14.62 25.57
CA LEU A 207 -12.86 14.69 25.00
C LEU A 207 -12.84 15.39 23.65
N LEU A 208 -13.97 15.46 22.94
CA LEU A 208 -14.05 16.03 21.60
C LEU A 208 -13.84 17.56 21.57
N PHE A 209 -13.75 18.21 22.73
CA PHE A 209 -13.34 19.62 22.84
C PHE A 209 -11.82 19.80 22.70
N GLU A 210 -11.03 18.74 22.89
CA GLU A 210 -9.58 18.75 22.67
C GLU A 210 -9.30 18.57 21.17
N GLU A 211 -8.66 19.56 20.53
CA GLU A 211 -8.44 19.58 19.06
C GLU A 211 -7.74 18.31 18.56
N GLU A 212 -6.73 17.82 19.27
CA GLU A 212 -5.98 16.62 18.90
C GLU A 212 -6.84 15.35 18.97
N ILE A 213 -7.72 15.23 19.98
CA ILE A 213 -8.65 14.10 20.10
C ILE A 213 -9.76 14.21 19.06
N PHE A 214 -10.26 15.42 18.78
CA PHE A 214 -11.23 15.63 17.73
C PHE A 214 -10.68 15.23 16.36
N ASN A 215 -9.42 15.57 16.06
CA ASN A 215 -8.74 15.13 14.85
C ASN A 215 -8.57 13.60 14.81
N ALA A 216 -8.19 12.98 15.92
CA ALA A 216 -8.13 11.51 16.04
C ALA A 216 -9.50 10.85 15.81
N PHE A 217 -10.58 11.47 16.30
CA PHE A 217 -11.95 11.02 16.12
C PHE A 217 -12.40 11.13 14.66
N LYS A 218 -12.13 12.26 14.01
CA LYS A 218 -12.40 12.45 12.57
C LYS A 218 -11.70 11.37 11.74
N LEU A 219 -10.42 11.15 12.00
CA LEU A 219 -9.64 10.12 11.33
C LEU A 219 -10.24 8.72 11.52
N ARG A 220 -10.49 8.32 12.78
CA ARG A 220 -10.85 6.94 13.14
C ARG A 220 -12.31 6.61 12.91
N CYS A 221 -13.23 7.50 13.29
CA CYS A 221 -14.65 7.20 13.28
C CYS A 221 -15.34 7.66 11.98
N VAL A 222 -14.82 8.70 11.32
CA VAL A 222 -15.46 9.29 10.12
C VAL A 222 -14.77 8.85 8.84
N GLU A 223 -13.44 8.98 8.76
CA GLU A 223 -12.69 8.71 7.53
C GLU A 223 -12.35 7.23 7.35
N HIS A 224 -12.00 6.54 8.44
CA HIS A 224 -11.56 5.14 8.41
C HIS A 224 -12.17 4.28 9.53
N PRO A 225 -13.51 4.16 9.61
CA PRO A 225 -14.16 3.33 10.63
C PRO A 225 -13.81 1.85 10.40
N PRO A 226 -13.02 1.19 11.28
CA PRO A 226 -12.68 -0.22 11.11
C PRO A 226 -13.77 -1.17 11.61
N GLY A 227 -14.77 -0.64 12.32
CA GLY A 227 -15.86 -1.40 12.91
C GLY A 227 -17.19 -0.64 12.87
N LEU A 228 -18.27 -1.39 13.12
CA LEU A 228 -19.63 -0.83 13.15
C LEU A 228 -19.84 0.15 14.31
N ASP A 229 -19.14 -0.06 15.44
CA ASP A 229 -19.20 0.84 16.59
C ASP A 229 -18.60 2.21 16.25
N ASP A 230 -17.40 2.27 15.66
CA ASP A 230 -16.77 3.52 15.23
C ASP A 230 -17.70 4.33 14.30
N TYR A 231 -18.35 3.65 13.35
CA TYR A 231 -19.36 4.26 12.46
C TYR A 231 -20.59 4.78 13.23
N ARG A 232 -21.10 4.02 14.20
CA ARG A 232 -22.27 4.43 15.02
C ARG A 232 -21.94 5.61 15.92
N ILE A 233 -20.75 5.64 16.51
CA ILE A 233 -20.26 6.76 17.32
C ILE A 233 -20.12 8.01 16.42
N ALA A 234 -19.56 7.88 15.22
CA ALA A 234 -19.53 8.98 14.25
C ALA A 234 -20.93 9.53 13.97
N LYS A 235 -21.90 8.66 13.68
CA LYS A 235 -23.30 9.05 13.45
C LYS A 235 -23.95 9.74 14.65
N TYR A 236 -23.68 9.26 15.86
CA TYR A 236 -24.18 9.88 17.08
C TYR A 236 -23.73 11.35 17.19
N PHE A 237 -22.47 11.64 16.89
CA PHE A 237 -21.93 13.00 16.86
C PHE A 237 -22.21 13.76 15.55
N GLY A 238 -23.12 13.28 14.71
CA GLY A 238 -23.57 13.97 13.50
C GLY A 238 -22.69 13.80 12.26
N TYR A 239 -21.77 12.82 12.25
CA TYR A 239 -20.90 12.51 11.11
C TYR A 239 -21.35 11.20 10.42
N GLY A 240 -21.63 11.26 9.11
CA GLY A 240 -21.97 10.07 8.32
C GLY A 240 -22.41 10.43 6.90
N ALA A 241 -22.31 9.47 5.98
CA ALA A 241 -22.74 9.63 4.59
C ALA A 241 -24.24 9.99 4.52
N GLY A 242 -24.54 11.18 3.98
CA GLY A 242 -25.89 11.65 3.64
C GLY A 242 -26.53 12.62 4.65
N LYS A 243 -26.15 13.91 4.57
CA LYS A 243 -27.18 14.94 4.33
C LYS A 243 -27.09 15.29 2.85
N ASP A 244 -28.26 15.35 2.23
CA ASP A 244 -28.48 15.70 0.83
C ASP A 244 -27.70 16.96 0.42
N ASP A 245 -26.97 16.85 -0.71
CA ASP A 245 -26.97 17.78 -1.85
C ASP A 245 -26.13 17.18 -3.01
#